data_AF-A0A7S2WBF7-F1
#
_entry.id   AF-A0A7S2WBF7-F1
#
_cell.length_a   1.000
_cell.length_b   1.000
_cell.length_c   1.000
_cell.angle_alpha   90.00
_cell.angle_beta   90.00
_cell.angle_gamma   90.00
#
_symmetry.space_group_name_H-M   'P 1'
#
loop_
_entity.id
_entity.type
_entity.pdbx_description
1 polymer ?
#
loop_
_entity_poly.entity_id
_entity_poly.type
_entity_poly.pdbx_seq_one_letter_code
_entity_poly.pdbx_strand_id
1 'polypeptide(L)'
;PPQLVVQGNSEIMMFGGAFKITASSADSSFEIVRSAAKGFEERSLFKANPGQAFVAGALGGSFTAENPEEMGVYFFHDSPKQQSVNQTLDSIDKESDNVVVLRGKLIFRSNTTVDYEMRLEATGSDHIRFKLESSGDELSRIYLTQESSQAEEIFGMGVQYTFLDFKGGCVPVFTQ
;
A
#
# COMPACT_ATOMS: atom_id res chain seq x y z
N PRO A 1 1.35 -5.82 -29.89
CA PRO A 1 2.06 -5.19 -28.75
C PRO A 1 1.08 -4.29 -27.96
N PRO A 2 0.93 -4.45 -26.64
CA PRO A 2 0.10 -3.55 -25.86
C PRO A 2 0.65 -2.12 -26.03
N GLN A 3 -0.21 -1.22 -26.51
CA GLN A 3 0.14 0.18 -26.74
C GLN A 3 -0.31 1.02 -25.55
N LEU A 4 0.54 1.98 -25.20
CA LEU A 4 0.32 2.96 -24.15
C LEU A 4 -0.78 3.94 -24.61
N VAL A 5 -1.83 4.11 -23.81
CA VAL A 5 -2.78 5.23 -23.96
C VAL A 5 -2.66 6.06 -22.69
N VAL A 6 -1.83 7.10 -22.74
CA VAL A 6 -1.87 8.17 -21.73
C VAL A 6 -2.95 9.13 -22.19
N GLN A 7 -4.16 8.96 -21.68
CA GLN A 7 -5.15 10.04 -21.66
C GLN A 7 -4.89 10.90 -20.41
N GLY A 8 -5.07 12.21 -20.52
CA GLY A 8 -4.68 13.21 -19.50
C GLY A 8 -5.08 12.84 -18.07
N ASN A 9 -4.34 13.41 -17.10
CA ASN A 9 -4.31 12.96 -15.70
C ASN A 9 -4.03 11.45 -15.57
N SER A 10 -2.90 11.05 -16.17
CA SER A 10 -2.00 9.93 -15.85
C SER A 10 -2.59 8.52 -15.67
N GLU A 11 -3.30 8.01 -16.69
CA GLU A 11 -3.52 6.56 -16.83
C GLU A 11 -2.26 5.85 -17.35
N ILE A 12 -1.80 4.78 -16.69
CA ILE A 12 -0.64 3.96 -17.11
C ILE A 12 -1.00 2.47 -17.18
N MET A 13 -1.10 1.94 -18.39
CA MET A 13 -1.31 0.51 -18.59
C MET A 13 0.01 -0.28 -18.47
N MET A 14 -0.01 -1.39 -17.71
CA MET A 14 1.15 -2.26 -17.46
C MET A 14 0.94 -3.68 -18.06
N PHE A 15 2.06 -4.31 -18.45
CA PHE A 15 2.25 -5.69 -18.92
C PHE A 15 1.08 -6.44 -19.60
N GLY A 16 1.22 -6.71 -20.90
CA GLY A 16 0.45 -7.75 -21.61
C GLY A 16 -1.09 -7.58 -21.64
N GLY A 17 -1.61 -6.48 -21.10
CA GLY A 17 -3.04 -6.26 -20.91
C GLY A 17 -3.63 -6.98 -19.69
N ALA A 18 -2.83 -7.41 -18.70
CA ALA A 18 -3.33 -8.10 -17.50
C ALA A 18 -3.66 -7.16 -16.33
N PHE A 19 -2.93 -6.04 -16.21
CA PHE A 19 -3.17 -5.03 -15.17
C PHE A 19 -3.19 -3.63 -15.76
N LYS A 20 -4.15 -2.82 -15.32
CA LYS A 20 -4.23 -1.39 -15.58
C LYS A 20 -3.94 -0.64 -14.29
N ILE A 21 -3.03 0.31 -14.35
CA ILE A 21 -2.75 1.21 -13.23
C ILE A 21 -3.23 2.61 -13.61
N THR A 22 -4.04 3.19 -12.75
CA THR A 22 -4.46 4.58 -12.88
C THR A 22 -3.93 5.32 -11.67
N ALA A 23 -3.25 6.45 -11.87
CA ALA A 23 -2.80 7.27 -10.76
C ALA A 23 -2.87 8.73 -11.12
N SER A 24 -3.16 9.60 -10.16
CA SER A 24 -3.22 11.04 -10.40
C SER A 24 -2.54 11.79 -9.27
N SER A 25 -1.52 12.58 -9.64
CA SER A 25 -0.80 13.44 -8.71
C SER A 25 -1.69 14.59 -8.18
N ALA A 26 -2.71 15.00 -8.95
CA ALA A 26 -3.57 16.12 -8.59
C ALA A 26 -4.40 15.87 -7.32
N ASP A 27 -4.83 14.63 -7.11
CA ASP A 27 -5.67 14.21 -5.98
C ASP A 27 -5.08 13.04 -5.19
N SER A 28 -3.84 12.65 -5.50
CA SER A 28 -3.15 11.50 -4.90
C SER A 28 -3.95 10.19 -4.99
N SER A 29 -4.78 10.04 -6.03
CA SER A 29 -5.50 8.78 -6.29
C SER A 29 -4.61 7.76 -6.98
N PHE A 30 -4.90 6.49 -6.74
CA PHE A 30 -4.16 5.36 -7.26
C PHE A 30 -5.05 4.12 -7.29
N GLU A 31 -5.11 3.43 -8.41
CA GLU A 31 -5.89 2.21 -8.57
C GLU A 31 -5.14 1.19 -9.41
N ILE A 32 -5.19 -0.06 -8.98
CA ILE A 32 -4.78 -1.22 -9.74
C ILE A 32 -6.02 -2.03 -10.09
N VAL A 33 -6.23 -2.21 -11.38
CA VAL A 33 -7.31 -3.03 -11.92
C VAL A 33 -6.69 -4.23 -12.63
N ARG A 34 -7.21 -5.42 -12.34
CA ARG A 34 -6.95 -6.59 -13.19
C ARG A 34 -7.86 -6.50 -14.40
N SER A 35 -7.27 -6.40 -15.58
CA SER A 35 -7.98 -6.35 -16.85
C SER A 35 -8.74 -7.64 -17.12
N ALA A 36 -9.84 -7.54 -17.87
CA ALA A 36 -10.60 -8.70 -18.32
C ALA A 36 -9.78 -9.53 -19.33
N ALA A 37 -9.16 -10.61 -18.87
CA ALA A 37 -8.44 -11.56 -19.72
C ALA A 37 -9.02 -12.98 -19.53
N LYS A 38 -9.26 -13.69 -20.64
CA LYS A 38 -9.65 -15.11 -20.70
C LYS A 38 -10.68 -15.55 -19.65
N GLY A 39 -11.85 -14.91 -19.62
CA GLY A 39 -12.99 -15.36 -18.81
C GLY A 39 -13.05 -14.83 -17.37
N PHE A 40 -12.16 -13.91 -17.00
CA PHE A 40 -12.28 -13.14 -15.77
C PHE A 40 -12.88 -11.76 -16.06
N GLU A 41 -13.83 -11.36 -15.22
CA GLU A 41 -14.30 -9.98 -15.16
C GLU A 41 -13.18 -9.05 -14.68
N GLU A 42 -13.26 -7.81 -15.16
CA GLU A 42 -12.42 -6.72 -14.68
C GLU A 42 -12.67 -6.52 -13.17
N ARG A 43 -11.59 -6.40 -12.39
CA ARG A 43 -11.70 -6.29 -10.93
C ARG A 43 -10.66 -5.31 -10.39
N SER A 44 -11.13 -4.33 -9.62
CA SER A 44 -10.26 -3.49 -8.80
C SER A 44 -9.60 -4.34 -7.71
N LEU A 45 -8.27 -4.32 -7.68
CA LEU A 45 -7.46 -5.09 -6.74
C LEU A 45 -6.94 -4.23 -5.58
N PHE A 46 -6.60 -2.99 -5.89
CA PHE A 46 -6.15 -2.01 -4.92
C PHE A 46 -6.69 -0.65 -5.37
N LYS A 47 -7.26 0.12 -4.45
CA LYS A 47 -7.70 1.47 -4.73
C LYS A 47 -7.39 2.37 -3.55
N ALA A 48 -6.82 3.52 -3.84
CA ALA A 48 -6.64 4.64 -2.93
C ALA A 48 -7.73 5.67 -3.22
N ASN A 49 -8.43 6.10 -2.18
CA ASN A 49 -9.46 7.12 -2.32
C ASN A 49 -8.82 8.48 -2.66
N PRO A 50 -9.37 9.24 -3.62
CA PRO A 50 -8.96 10.61 -3.88
C PRO A 50 -8.94 11.45 -2.60
N GLY A 51 -7.84 12.19 -2.38
CA GLY A 51 -7.64 13.03 -1.21
C GLY A 51 -7.35 12.29 0.10
N GLN A 52 -7.28 10.96 0.10
CA GLN A 52 -6.83 10.16 1.24
C GLN A 52 -5.43 9.60 0.97
N ALA A 53 -4.58 9.63 1.99
CA ALA A 53 -3.24 9.07 1.86
C ALA A 53 -3.29 7.53 1.78
N PHE A 54 -2.66 6.99 0.74
CA PHE A 54 -2.42 5.55 0.62
C PHE A 54 -1.10 5.11 1.24
N VAL A 55 -0.12 6.01 1.37
CA VAL A 55 1.07 5.84 2.20
C VAL A 55 0.93 6.71 3.43
N ALA A 56 1.15 6.13 4.59
CA ALA A 56 1.31 6.85 5.85
C ALA A 56 2.57 6.36 6.57
N GLY A 57 3.05 7.13 7.53
CA GLY A 57 4.27 6.77 8.25
C GLY A 57 4.35 7.41 9.62
N ALA A 58 5.28 6.93 10.43
CA ALA A 58 5.59 7.53 11.72
C ALA A 58 7.09 7.73 11.94
N LEU A 59 7.43 8.83 12.61
CA LEU A 59 8.78 9.18 13.05
C LEU A 59 8.95 8.86 14.54
N GLY A 60 10.06 8.21 14.88
CA GLY A 60 10.45 7.91 16.26
C GLY A 60 9.39 7.12 17.05
N GLY A 61 9.38 7.32 18.37
CA GLY A 61 8.50 6.58 19.27
C GLY A 61 9.14 5.30 19.80
N SER A 62 8.34 4.44 20.39
CA SER A 62 8.79 3.18 20.99
C SER A 62 7.93 2.02 20.52
N PHE A 63 8.57 0.88 20.31
CA PHE A 63 7.93 -0.41 20.14
C PHE A 63 8.56 -1.37 21.14
N THR A 64 7.74 -1.99 21.99
CA THR A 64 8.19 -3.03 22.92
C THR A 64 7.39 -4.31 22.69
N ALA A 65 8.08 -5.43 22.82
CA ALA A 65 7.52 -6.77 22.80
C ALA A 65 7.95 -7.48 24.09
N GLU A 66 7.18 -7.27 25.15
CA GLU A 66 7.50 -7.80 26.47
C GLU A 66 7.11 -9.27 26.55
N ASN A 67 8.02 -10.10 27.04
CA ASN A 67 7.78 -11.53 27.31
C ASN A 67 8.19 -11.84 28.76
N PRO A 68 7.41 -11.36 29.76
CA PRO A 68 7.82 -11.34 31.15
C PRO A 68 8.08 -12.72 31.77
N GLU A 69 7.53 -13.79 31.17
CA GLU A 69 7.60 -15.14 31.72
C GLU A 69 8.32 -16.14 30.81
N GLU A 70 8.86 -15.70 29.66
CA GLU A 70 9.50 -16.55 28.62
C GLU A 70 8.63 -17.73 28.13
N MET A 71 7.33 -17.74 28.44
CA MET A 71 6.39 -18.82 28.09
C MET A 71 5.76 -18.66 26.71
N GLY A 72 6.39 -17.90 25.81
CA GLY A 72 5.88 -17.62 24.46
C GLY A 72 4.67 -16.67 24.42
N VAL A 73 4.42 -15.94 25.51
CA VAL A 73 3.38 -14.89 25.58
C VAL A 73 4.04 -13.53 25.42
N TYR A 74 3.61 -12.78 24.40
CA TYR A 74 4.15 -11.46 24.09
C TYR A 74 3.09 -10.37 24.26
N PHE A 75 3.47 -9.30 24.94
CA PHE A 75 2.70 -8.07 25.02
C PHE A 75 3.36 -7.00 24.14
N PHE A 76 2.65 -6.62 23.09
CA PHE A 76 3.12 -5.60 22.16
C PHE A 76 2.58 -4.24 22.58
N HIS A 77 3.47 -3.26 22.71
CA HIS A 77 3.09 -1.87 22.89
C HIS A 77 3.77 -1.02 21.83
N ASP A 78 2.95 -0.32 21.05
CA ASP A 78 3.41 0.54 19.97
C ASP A 78 2.96 1.98 20.18
N SER A 79 3.92 2.90 20.30
CA SER A 79 3.69 4.32 20.60
C SER A 79 4.51 5.19 19.66
N PRO A 80 4.02 5.49 18.43
CA PRO A 80 4.67 6.42 17.52
C PRO A 80 4.69 7.84 18.09
N LYS A 81 5.81 8.56 17.93
CA LYS A 81 5.95 9.94 18.44
C LYS A 81 5.24 10.96 17.54
N GLN A 82 5.40 10.82 16.24
CA GLN A 82 4.70 11.63 15.24
C GLN A 82 4.24 10.73 14.10
N GLN A 83 2.95 10.77 13.79
CA GLN A 83 2.38 10.06 12.65
C GLN A 83 1.93 11.07 11.59
N SER A 84 2.11 10.72 10.32
CA SER A 84 1.54 11.46 9.20
C SER A 84 0.64 10.55 8.38
N VAL A 85 -0.55 11.09 8.08
CA VAL A 85 -1.51 10.60 7.09
C VAL A 85 -1.70 11.65 5.99
N ASN A 86 -0.78 12.61 5.90
CA ASN A 86 -0.78 13.64 4.87
C ASN A 86 0.33 13.30 3.89
N GLN A 87 -0.03 13.01 2.65
CA GLN A 87 0.93 12.71 1.60
C GLN A 87 0.77 13.66 0.41
N THR A 88 1.80 13.73 -0.42
CA THR A 88 1.72 14.18 -1.81
C THR A 88 2.08 13.03 -2.73
N LEU A 89 1.57 13.06 -3.97
CA LEU A 89 2.04 12.23 -5.06
C LEU A 89 2.65 13.17 -6.10
N ASP A 90 3.98 13.21 -6.17
CA ASP A 90 4.73 14.21 -6.93
C ASP A 90 5.02 13.73 -8.36
N SER A 91 5.35 12.44 -8.53
CA SER A 91 5.62 11.85 -9.84
C SER A 91 5.06 10.44 -9.99
N ILE A 92 4.77 10.09 -11.24
CA ILE A 92 4.27 8.80 -11.67
C ILE A 92 5.06 8.45 -12.92
N ASP A 93 6.04 7.56 -12.76
CA ASP A 93 7.02 7.26 -13.79
C ASP A 93 6.87 5.82 -14.26
N LYS A 94 6.81 5.63 -15.58
CA LYS A 94 6.91 4.31 -16.20
C LYS A 94 8.39 4.03 -16.49
N GLU A 95 9.03 3.19 -15.68
CA GLU A 95 10.43 2.81 -15.91
C GLU A 95 10.57 1.72 -16.99
N SER A 96 9.58 0.84 -17.11
CA SER A 96 9.51 -0.16 -18.18
C SER A 96 8.06 -0.57 -18.43
N ASP A 97 7.81 -1.48 -19.38
CA ASP A 97 6.46 -2.00 -19.65
C ASP A 97 5.80 -2.70 -18.45
N ASN A 98 6.60 -3.08 -17.45
CA ASN A 98 6.18 -3.88 -16.30
C ASN A 98 6.39 -3.16 -14.98
N VAL A 99 6.97 -1.96 -15.00
CA VAL A 99 7.33 -1.23 -13.79
C VAL A 99 6.77 0.18 -13.85
N VAL A 100 5.98 0.51 -12.84
CA VAL A 100 5.54 1.87 -12.52
C VAL A 100 6.10 2.25 -11.16
N VAL A 101 6.55 3.49 -11.05
CA VAL A 101 7.08 4.05 -9.81
C VAL A 101 6.31 5.30 -9.46
N LEU A 102 5.75 5.32 -8.25
CA LEU A 102 5.07 6.47 -7.67
C LEU A 102 6.01 7.11 -6.64
N ARG A 103 6.23 8.42 -6.73
CA ARG A 103 7.09 9.15 -5.79
C ARG A 103 6.31 10.29 -5.16
N GLY A 104 6.56 10.52 -3.89
CA GLY A 104 5.84 11.54 -3.13
C GLY A 104 6.49 11.83 -1.79
N LYS A 105 5.78 12.58 -0.96
CA LYS A 105 6.26 12.99 0.37
C LYS A 105 5.22 12.74 1.42
N LEU A 106 5.66 12.31 2.60
CA LEU A 106 4.87 12.38 3.83
C LEU A 106 5.14 13.72 4.51
N ILE A 107 4.08 14.46 4.84
CA ILE A 107 4.16 15.77 5.48
C ILE A 107 3.75 15.65 6.94
N PHE A 108 4.70 15.82 7.86
CA PHE A 108 4.43 15.75 9.29
C PHE A 108 4.00 17.11 9.85
N ARG A 109 3.33 17.10 11.01
CA ARG A 109 2.90 18.33 11.70
C ARG A 109 4.06 19.25 12.08
N SER A 110 5.26 18.72 12.23
CA SER A 110 6.50 19.48 12.44
C SER A 110 6.99 20.21 11.18
N ASN A 111 6.30 20.09 10.05
CA ASN A 111 6.76 20.46 8.70
C ASN A 111 7.98 19.67 8.22
N THR A 112 8.35 18.59 8.92
CA THR A 112 9.28 17.60 8.39
C THR A 112 8.63 16.88 7.23
N THR A 113 9.37 16.72 6.13
CA THR A 113 8.94 15.97 4.96
C THR A 113 9.84 14.77 4.79
N VAL A 114 9.25 13.59 4.56
CA VAL A 114 9.98 12.37 4.24
C VAL A 114 9.58 11.92 2.85
N ASP A 115 10.54 11.77 1.95
CA ASP A 115 10.24 11.29 0.60
C ASP A 115 9.97 9.79 0.65
N TYR A 116 9.03 9.32 -0.17
CA TYR A 116 8.75 7.91 -0.36
C TYR A 116 8.73 7.54 -1.85
N GLU A 117 9.08 6.30 -2.13
CA GLU A 117 9.00 5.67 -3.44
C GLU A 117 8.22 4.36 -3.33
N MET A 118 7.13 4.23 -4.09
CA MET A 118 6.41 2.98 -4.27
C MET A 118 6.63 2.45 -5.68
N ARG A 119 7.35 1.33 -5.78
CA ARG A 119 7.59 0.60 -7.02
C ARG A 119 6.58 -0.56 -7.14
N LEU A 120 5.91 -0.60 -8.28
CA LEU A 120 4.96 -1.63 -8.67
C LEU A 120 5.54 -2.38 -9.86
N GLU A 121 5.77 -3.68 -9.69
CA GLU A 121 6.34 -4.53 -10.74
C GLU A 121 5.38 -5.68 -11.06
N ALA A 122 4.92 -5.78 -12.30
CA ALA A 122 4.20 -6.94 -12.78
C ALA A 122 5.19 -8.09 -13.01
N THR A 123 5.26 -9.03 -12.08
CA THR A 123 6.18 -10.18 -12.13
C THR A 123 5.60 -11.38 -12.89
N GLY A 124 4.36 -11.27 -13.38
CA GLY A 124 3.64 -12.30 -14.11
C GLY A 124 2.28 -11.79 -14.60
N SER A 125 1.43 -12.69 -15.11
CA SER A 125 0.07 -12.36 -15.56
C SER A 125 -0.95 -12.18 -14.43
N ASP A 126 -0.57 -12.53 -13.20
CA ASP A 126 -1.43 -12.67 -12.03
C ASP A 126 -0.77 -12.16 -10.74
N HIS A 127 0.45 -11.64 -10.82
CA HIS A 127 1.22 -11.16 -9.67
C HIS A 127 1.72 -9.74 -9.89
N ILE A 128 1.53 -8.90 -8.87
CA ILE A 128 2.17 -7.58 -8.75
C ILE A 128 3.00 -7.60 -7.47
N ARG A 129 4.26 -7.24 -7.60
CA ARG A 129 5.15 -6.97 -6.48
C ARG A 129 5.04 -5.49 -6.10
N PHE A 130 4.80 -5.25 -4.80
CA PHE A 130 4.87 -3.94 -4.18
C PHE A 130 6.20 -3.81 -3.46
N LYS A 131 6.88 -2.69 -3.67
CA LYS A 131 8.02 -2.27 -2.86
C LYS A 131 7.80 -0.81 -2.49
N LEU A 132 7.72 -0.54 -1.20
CA LEU A 132 7.55 0.81 -0.67
C LEU A 132 8.75 1.13 0.21
N GLU A 133 9.46 2.19 -0.12
CA GLU A 133 10.65 2.65 0.57
C GLU A 133 10.51 4.13 0.91
N SER A 134 11.11 4.56 2.02
CA SER A 134 11.28 5.96 2.36
C SER A 134 12.75 6.36 2.27
N SER A 135 13.02 7.61 1.92
CA SER A 135 14.39 8.13 1.94
C SER A 135 14.90 8.26 3.38
N GLY A 136 15.99 7.56 3.70
CA GLY A 136 16.65 7.62 5.00
C GLY A 136 16.02 6.73 6.08
N ASP A 137 16.74 6.54 7.19
CA ASP A 137 16.30 5.76 8.37
C ASP A 137 15.27 6.54 9.24
N GLU A 138 14.47 7.41 8.63
CA GLU A 138 13.62 8.35 9.35
C GLU A 138 12.30 7.73 9.81
N LEU A 139 11.68 6.88 8.98
CA LEU A 139 10.43 6.22 9.33
C LEU A 139 10.69 4.98 10.19
N SER A 140 10.09 4.96 11.37
CA SER A 140 10.05 3.78 12.24
C SER A 140 8.87 2.87 11.93
N ARG A 141 7.84 3.40 11.24
CA ARG A 141 6.63 2.67 10.80
C ARG A 141 6.18 3.17 9.45
N ILE A 142 5.64 2.26 8.66
CA ILE A 142 5.04 2.54 7.36
C ILE A 142 3.69 1.82 7.26
N TYR A 143 2.73 2.50 6.64
CA TYR A 143 1.37 2.01 6.49
C TYR A 143 0.95 2.14 5.03
N LEU A 144 0.26 1.11 4.54
CA LEU A 144 -0.37 1.11 3.22
C LEU A 144 -1.89 1.04 3.44
N THR A 145 -2.62 2.01 2.92
CA THR A 145 -4.08 2.12 3.06
C THR A 145 -4.76 1.78 1.75
N GLN A 146 -5.69 0.83 1.78
CA GLN A 146 -6.53 0.46 0.66
C GLN A 146 -8.00 0.78 1.00
N GLU A 147 -8.76 1.23 0.01
CA GLU A 147 -10.21 1.31 0.06
C GLU A 147 -10.79 -0.10 0.28
N SER A 148 -11.78 -0.19 1.14
CA SER A 148 -12.47 -1.43 1.45
C SER A 148 -13.95 -1.15 1.67
N SER A 149 -14.82 -1.92 1.02
CA SER A 149 -16.27 -1.70 1.10
C SER A 149 -16.86 -2.23 2.41
N GLN A 150 -18.05 -1.78 2.82
CA GLN A 150 -18.68 -2.30 4.05
C GLN A 150 -19.08 -3.79 3.94
N ALA A 151 -19.41 -4.26 2.73
CA ALA A 151 -19.81 -5.63 2.46
C ALA A 151 -18.63 -6.56 2.15
N GLU A 152 -17.40 -6.04 2.13
CA GLU A 152 -16.20 -6.86 1.92
C GLU A 152 -15.89 -7.67 3.17
N GLU A 153 -15.62 -8.95 2.98
CA GLU A 153 -15.17 -9.88 4.00
C GLU A 153 -13.67 -10.15 3.81
N ILE A 154 -12.92 -10.25 4.91
CA ILE A 154 -11.47 -10.44 4.88
C ILE A 154 -11.14 -11.75 5.61
N PHE A 155 -10.60 -12.72 4.88
CA PHE A 155 -10.27 -14.05 5.39
C PHE A 155 -8.76 -14.32 5.32
N GLY A 156 -8.31 -15.37 6.01
CA GLY A 156 -6.93 -15.86 5.95
C GLY A 156 -6.10 -15.39 7.14
N MET A 157 -4.96 -14.75 6.87
CA MET A 157 -3.98 -14.33 7.89
C MET A 157 -3.41 -15.49 8.73
N GLY A 158 -3.21 -16.66 8.09
CA GLY A 158 -2.71 -17.87 8.75
C GLY A 158 -3.82 -18.72 9.37
N VAL A 159 -3.50 -19.40 10.48
CA VAL A 159 -4.47 -20.21 11.24
C VAL A 159 -5.07 -19.36 12.35
N GLN A 160 -6.39 -19.28 12.38
CA GLN A 160 -7.13 -18.36 13.24
C GLN A 160 -8.25 -19.12 13.97
N TYR A 161 -8.36 -18.92 15.28
CA TYR A 161 -9.23 -19.73 16.15
C TYR A 161 -10.50 -19.02 16.63
N THR A 162 -10.56 -17.69 16.51
CA THR A 162 -11.66 -16.88 17.07
C THR A 162 -12.59 -16.34 15.99
N PHE A 163 -12.05 -15.68 14.98
CA PHE A 163 -12.82 -15.05 13.90
C PHE A 163 -12.41 -15.65 12.56
N LEU A 164 -13.40 -15.92 11.71
CA LEU A 164 -13.18 -16.32 10.32
C LEU A 164 -13.07 -15.07 9.43
N ASP A 165 -14.02 -14.15 9.54
CA ASP A 165 -14.00 -12.84 8.89
C ASP A 165 -13.36 -11.79 9.81
N PHE A 166 -12.36 -11.09 9.29
CA PHE A 166 -11.59 -10.04 9.97
C PHE A 166 -12.04 -8.63 9.64
N LYS A 167 -13.09 -8.46 8.84
CA LYS A 167 -13.61 -7.14 8.53
C LYS A 167 -13.94 -6.37 9.82
N GLY A 168 -13.38 -5.16 9.93
CA GLY A 168 -13.55 -4.28 11.09
C GLY A 168 -12.66 -4.61 12.29
N GLY A 169 -11.84 -5.67 12.21
CA GLY A 169 -10.85 -6.03 13.22
C GLY A 169 -9.44 -5.53 12.89
N CYS A 170 -8.56 -5.60 13.90
CA CYS A 170 -7.11 -5.46 13.73
C CYS A 170 -6.47 -6.81 14.08
N VAL A 171 -5.69 -7.36 13.15
CA VAL A 171 -5.03 -8.68 13.31
C VAL A 171 -3.52 -8.46 13.33
N PRO A 172 -2.87 -8.54 14.50
CA PRO A 172 -1.42 -8.54 14.58
C PRO A 172 -0.86 -9.81 13.91
N VAL A 173 0.12 -9.65 13.03
CA VAL A 173 0.85 -10.78 12.43
C VAL A 173 2.22 -10.85 13.07
N PHE A 174 2.43 -11.86 13.91
CA PHE A 174 3.69 -12.14 14.58
C PHE A 174 3.88 -13.65 14.65
N THR A 175 5.10 -14.10 14.38
CA THR A 175 5.50 -15.51 14.51
C THR A 175 6.72 -15.61 15.41
N GLN A 176 6.80 -16.71 16.16
CA GLN A 176 7.97 -17.11 16.95
C GLN A 176 8.92 -17.96 16.10
#